data_AF-A0A944RKC4-F1
#
_entry.id   AF-A0A944RKC4-F1
#
_cell.length_a   1.000
_cell.length_b   1.000
_cell.length_c   1.000
_cell.angle_alpha   90.00
_cell.angle_beta   90.00
_cell.angle_gamma   90.00
#
_symmetry.space_group_name_H-M   'P 1'
#
loop_
_entity.id
_entity.type
_entity.pdbx_description
1 polymer ?
#
loop_
_entity_poly.entity_id
_entity_poly.type
_entity_poly.pdbx_seq_one_letter_code
_entity_poly.pdbx_strand_id
1 'polypeptide(L)'
;MASFVYILGSNGKGGVRTYVGWTTDLEKRLNAHNTGAGAKSTRGRRWVLLYAERFQNRGEAMSREWHLKRERAFRKALTGAFSF
;
A
#
# COMPACT_ATOMS: atom_id res chain seq x y z
N MET A 1 -10.51 -16.59 -5.59
CA MET A 1 -10.79 -15.16 -5.83
C MET A 1 -9.47 -14.45 -5.98
N ALA A 2 -9.33 -13.64 -7.04
CA ALA A 2 -8.12 -12.86 -7.27
C ALA A 2 -7.84 -11.95 -6.06
N SER A 3 -6.57 -11.89 -5.65
CA SER A 3 -6.10 -11.06 -4.54
C SER A 3 -5.03 -10.12 -5.07
N PHE A 4 -4.92 -8.94 -4.48
CA PHE A 4 -3.97 -7.92 -4.86
C PHE A 4 -3.07 -7.59 -3.69
N VAL A 5 -1.78 -7.43 -3.96
CA VAL A 5 -0.82 -6.85 -3.01
C VAL A 5 -0.53 -5.45 -3.47
N TYR A 6 -0.45 -4.51 -2.54
CA TYR A 6 -0.27 -3.11 -2.88
C TYR A 6 0.66 -2.39 -1.91
N ILE A 7 1.23 -1.31 -2.41
CA ILE A 7 2.00 -0.34 -1.65
C ILE A 7 1.35 1.02 -1.82
N LEU A 8 0.95 1.61 -0.71
CA LEU A 8 0.50 3.00 -0.66
C LEU A 8 1.62 3.89 -0.15
N GLY A 9 1.69 5.10 -0.67
CA GLY A 9 2.57 6.14 -0.20
C GLY A 9 1.76 7.35 0.27
N SER A 10 2.28 8.04 1.28
CA SER A 10 1.73 9.31 1.71
C SER A 10 2.86 10.24 2.14
N ASN A 11 2.76 11.50 1.75
CA ASN A 11 3.64 12.56 2.23
C ASN A 11 2.92 13.34 3.34
N GLY A 12 3.64 13.64 4.41
CA GLY A 12 3.11 14.41 5.53
C GLY A 12 4.23 15.08 6.31
N LYS A 13 3.85 15.85 7.34
CA LYS A 13 4.79 16.65 8.16
C LYS A 13 5.95 15.86 8.80
N GLY A 14 5.87 14.53 8.85
CA GLY A 14 6.92 13.64 9.38
C GLY A 14 7.66 12.83 8.32
N GLY A 15 7.65 13.28 7.06
CA GLY A 15 8.29 12.59 5.94
C GLY A 15 7.38 11.59 5.23
N VAL A 16 7.94 10.92 4.22
CA VAL A 16 7.23 9.94 3.40
C VAL A 16 6.99 8.66 4.19
N ARG A 17 5.74 8.18 4.15
CA ARG A 17 5.35 6.91 4.76
C ARG A 17 4.78 5.98 3.71
N THR A 18 5.22 4.74 3.78
CA THR A 18 4.69 3.66 2.95
C THR A 18 3.88 2.69 3.78
N TYR A 19 2.80 2.19 3.21
CA TYR A 19 1.99 1.10 3.77
C TYR A 19 1.96 -0.05 2.78
N VAL A 20 2.21 -1.27 3.26
CA VAL A 20 2.14 -2.49 2.46
C VAL A 20 0.99 -3.33 3.00
N GLY A 21 0.14 -3.81 2.11
CA GLY A 21 -0.96 -4.69 2.46
C GLY A 21 -1.45 -5.49 1.26
N TRP A 22 -2.44 -6.33 1.51
CA TRP A 22 -3.17 -7.04 0.46
C TRP A 22 -4.68 -6.78 0.60
N THR A 23 -5.41 -6.96 -0.50
CA THR A 23 -6.87 -6.77 -0.59
C THR A 23 -7.41 -7.56 -1.77
N THR A 24 -8.69 -7.87 -1.81
CA THR A 24 -9.37 -8.35 -3.02
C THR A 24 -9.87 -7.21 -3.90
N ASP A 25 -9.95 -6.00 -3.34
CA ASP A 25 -10.48 -4.79 -3.98
C ASP A 25 -9.59 -3.59 -3.62
N LEU A 26 -8.87 -3.06 -4.61
CA LEU A 26 -7.91 -1.97 -4.44
C LEU A 26 -8.59 -0.62 -4.28
N GLU A 27 -9.62 -0.34 -5.06
CA GLU A 27 -10.32 0.95 -5.06
C GLU A 27 -11.04 1.16 -3.73
N LYS A 28 -11.80 0.15 -3.28
CA LYS A 28 -12.48 0.20 -1.99
C LYS A 28 -11.48 0.38 -0.85
N ARG A 29 -10.32 -0.25 -0.95
CA ARG A 29 -9.28 -0.16 0.08
C ARG A 29 -8.62 1.22 0.11
N LEU A 30 -8.27 1.77 -1.05
CA LEU A 30 -7.70 3.11 -1.18
C LEU A 30 -8.69 4.18 -0.68
N ASN A 31 -9.96 4.07 -1.07
CA ASN A 31 -11.02 4.95 -0.59
C ASN A 31 -11.16 4.86 0.94
N ALA A 32 -11.17 3.65 1.52
CA ALA A 32 -11.22 3.50 2.98
C ALA A 32 -10.03 4.18 3.70
N HIS A 33 -8.82 4.10 3.12
CA HIS A 33 -7.65 4.79 3.68
C HIS A 33 -7.78 6.32 3.60
N ASN A 34 -8.31 6.85 2.49
CA ASN A 34 -8.48 8.29 2.29
C ASN A 34 -9.69 8.89 3.05
N THR A 35 -10.75 8.12 3.28
CA THR A 35 -11.92 8.55 4.08
C THR A 35 -11.71 8.37 5.58
N GLY A 36 -10.57 7.82 6.00
CA GLY A 36 -10.27 7.57 7.42
C GLY A 36 -11.03 6.39 8.04
N ALA A 37 -11.77 5.62 7.24
CA ALA A 37 -12.41 4.36 7.64
C ALA A 37 -11.44 3.15 7.62
N GLY A 38 -10.20 3.35 7.18
CA GLY A 38 -9.13 2.35 7.16
C GLY A 38 -8.47 2.13 8.53
N ALA A 39 -7.21 1.72 8.52
CA ALA A 39 -6.46 1.46 9.75
C ALA A 39 -6.22 2.75 10.57
N LYS A 40 -6.18 2.64 11.90
CA LYS A 40 -5.97 3.77 12.84
C LYS A 40 -4.73 4.61 12.50
N SER A 41 -3.68 3.99 11.96
CA SER A 41 -2.43 4.64 11.53
C SER A 41 -2.51 5.40 10.20
N THR A 42 -3.63 5.28 9.48
CA THR A 42 -3.84 5.85 8.14
C THR A 42 -4.76 7.06 8.09
N ARG A 43 -5.40 7.42 9.22
CA ARG A 43 -6.28 8.59 9.34
C ARG A 43 -5.54 9.92 9.14
N GLY A 44 -6.21 10.88 8.48
CA GLY A 44 -5.74 12.26 8.34
C GLY A 44 -4.61 12.47 7.33
N ARG A 45 -4.41 11.52 6.41
CA ARG A 45 -3.38 11.57 5.38
C ARG A 45 -3.97 11.20 4.02
N ARG A 46 -3.47 11.83 2.96
CA ARG A 46 -3.77 11.41 1.58
C ARG A 46 -2.82 10.27 1.20
N TRP A 47 -3.39 9.12 0.90
CA TRP A 47 -2.69 7.94 0.43
C TRP A 47 -2.85 7.84 -1.08
N VAL A 48 -1.73 7.57 -1.75
CA VAL A 48 -1.63 7.37 -3.19
C VAL A 48 -1.15 5.94 -3.41
N LEU A 49 -1.73 5.26 -4.40
CA LEU A 49 -1.26 3.94 -4.81
C LEU A 49 0.05 4.09 -5.57
N LEU A 50 1.14 3.53 -5.03
CA LEU A 50 2.45 3.53 -5.69
C LEU A 50 2.67 2.26 -6.51
N TYR A 51 2.08 1.16 -6.06
CA TYR A 51 2.31 -0.15 -6.64
C TYR A 51 1.16 -1.10 -6.34
N ALA A 52 0.81 -1.95 -7.30
CA ALA A 52 -0.12 -3.04 -7.12
C ALA A 52 0.25 -4.24 -8.01
N GLU A 53 0.14 -5.44 -7.44
CA GLU A 53 0.31 -6.72 -8.13
C GLU A 53 -0.94 -7.58 -7.92
N ARG A 54 -1.35 -8.30 -8.95
CA ARG A 54 -2.48 -9.23 -8.90
C ARG A 54 -1.98 -10.68 -8.80
N PHE A 55 -2.60 -11.43 -7.90
CA PHE A 55 -2.36 -12.86 -7.65
C PHE A 55 -3.65 -13.66 -7.79
N GLN A 56 -3.49 -14.94 -8.15
CA GLN A 56 -4.64 -15.83 -8.35
C GLN A 56 -5.22 -16.32 -7.02
N ASN A 57 -4.38 -16.46 -6.00
CA ASN A 57 -4.77 -16.91 -4.68
C ASN A 57 -4.23 -15.99 -3.56
N ARG A 58 -4.84 -16.11 -2.37
CA ARG A 58 -4.47 -15.32 -1.19
C ARG A 58 -3.07 -15.69 -0.67
N GLY A 59 -2.64 -16.94 -0.82
CA GLY A 59 -1.35 -17.42 -0.31
C GLY A 59 -0.18 -16.72 -0.98
N GLU A 60 -0.20 -16.62 -2.30
CA GLU A 60 0.77 -15.87 -3.10
C GLU A 60 0.79 -14.39 -2.71
N ALA A 61 -0.39 -13.78 -2.58
CA ALA A 61 -0.50 -12.38 -2.15
C ALA A 61 0.11 -12.16 -0.76
N MET A 62 -0.17 -13.02 0.22
CA MET A 62 0.40 -12.90 1.56
C MET A 62 1.91 -13.15 1.58
N SER A 63 2.39 -14.11 0.79
CA SER A 63 3.83 -14.36 0.65
C SER A 63 4.54 -13.13 0.07
N ARG A 64 4.01 -12.56 -1.02
CA ARG A 64 4.54 -11.35 -1.63
C ARG A 64 4.49 -10.15 -0.69
N GLU A 65 3.40 -9.97 0.06
CA GLU A 65 3.28 -8.92 1.08
C GLU A 65 4.43 -9.02 2.11
N TRP A 66 4.76 -10.23 2.56
CA TRP A 66 5.87 -10.45 3.50
C TRP A 66 7.21 -10.05 2.91
N HIS A 67 7.48 -10.39 1.64
CA HIS A 67 8.68 -9.96 0.93
C HIS A 67 8.76 -8.42 0.83
N LEU A 68 7.69 -7.76 0.37
CA LEU A 68 7.64 -6.31 0.21
C LEU A 68 7.80 -5.56 1.55
N LYS A 69 7.31 -6.12 2.66
CA LYS A 69 7.53 -5.57 4.02
C LYS A 69 8.99 -5.56 4.44
N ARG A 70 9.82 -6.47 3.90
CA ARG A 70 11.26 -6.55 4.19
C ARG A 70 12.09 -5.79 3.17
N GLU A 71 11.56 -5.59 1.96
CA GLU A 71 12.22 -4.90 0.86
C GLU A 71 12.18 -3.37 1.04
N ARG A 72 13.05 -2.83 1.90
CA ARG A 72 13.13 -1.38 2.17
C ARG A 72 13.63 -0.58 0.98
N ALA A 73 14.59 -1.13 0.22
CA ALA A 73 15.17 -0.47 -0.95
C ALA A 73 14.10 -0.22 -2.04
N PHE A 74 13.32 -1.26 -2.37
CA PHE A 74 12.24 -1.17 -3.34
C PHE A 74 11.19 -0.12 -2.96
N ARG A 75 10.74 -0.13 -1.70
CA ARG A 75 9.79 0.88 -1.18
C ARG A 75 10.34 2.30 -1.27
N LYS A 76 11.62 2.49 -0.96
CA LYS A 76 12.27 3.81 -1.05
C LYS A 76 12.37 4.27 -2.51
N ALA A 77 12.71 3.37 -3.43
CA ALA A 77 12.76 3.66 -4.86
C ALA A 77 11.39 4.10 -5.38
N LEU A 78 10.31 3.41 -5.01
CA LEU A 78 8.95 3.82 -5.34
C LEU A 78 8.67 5.23 -4.81
N THR A 79 8.97 5.53 -3.55
CA THR A 79 8.69 6.88 -3.02
C THR A 79 9.48 8.00 -3.68
N GLY A 80 10.66 7.72 -4.25
CA GLY A 80 11.43 8.71 -4.99
C GLY A 80 10.87 9.01 -6.39
N ALA A 81 10.12 8.07 -6.96
CA ALA A 81 9.53 8.20 -8.29
C ALA A 81 8.19 8.95 -8.29
N PHE A 82 7.53 9.11 -7.13
CA PHE A 82 6.22 9.77 -7.02
C PHE A 82 6.34 11.08 -6.24
N SER A 83 5.94 12.19 -6.87
CA SER A 83 5.70 13.45 -6.17
C SER A 83 4.28 13.45 -5.61
N PHE A 84 4.16 13.62 -4.30
CA PHE A 84 2.91 13.53 -3.53
C PHE A 84 2.23 14.89 -3.35
#